data_AF-A0AAU1IKW1-F1
#
_entry.id   AF-A0AAU1IKW1-F1
#
_cell.length_a   1.000
_cell.length_b   1.000
_cell.length_c   1.000
_cell.angle_alpha   90.00
_cell.angle_beta   90.00
_cell.angle_gamma   90.00
#
_symmetry.space_group_name_H-M   'P 1'
#
loop_
_entity.id
_entity.type
_entity.pdbx_description
1 polymer ?
#
loop_
_entity_poly.entity_id
_entity_poly.type
_entity_poly.pdbx_seq_one_letter_code
_entity_poly.pdbx_strand_id
1 'polypeptide(L)'
;MRRHDRTARTVQALLPALLLTLLTLLACTTRASGAPPPTPGAPTPSVPALARTWPVGSHPLVLRGWEPPATVYARGHRGVDLATPAGAQVRAVAAGRVSFAGRVAGRGVVSVELAGTDLRTTYEPVTATVKKGEEVEPGAVVGTVEITGSHCPTTCVHWGLLRGKTYLDPLALLPPWLLSRGPSRLLPVLAAPAF
;
A
#
# COMPACT_ATOMS: atom_id res chain seq x y z
N MET A 1 -50.43 -40.49 -54.69
CA MET A 1 -49.71 -41.73 -55.08
C MET A 1 -48.30 -41.35 -55.57
N ARG A 2 -47.26 -41.83 -54.87
CA ARG A 2 -45.81 -41.87 -55.21
C ARG A 2 -45.11 -40.59 -55.72
N ARG A 3 -44.11 -40.09 -54.97
CA ARG A 3 -42.67 -40.37 -55.20
C ARG A 3 -41.78 -39.70 -54.14
N HIS A 4 -41.02 -40.56 -53.47
CA HIS A 4 -39.86 -40.28 -52.62
C HIS A 4 -38.64 -39.76 -53.44
N ASP A 5 -37.60 -39.32 -52.72
CA ASP A 5 -36.15 -39.45 -53.07
C ASP A 5 -35.30 -38.25 -53.51
N ARG A 6 -35.45 -37.03 -52.94
CA ARG A 6 -34.41 -35.98 -53.17
C ARG A 6 -33.91 -35.19 -51.97
N THR A 7 -34.58 -35.23 -50.81
CA THR A 7 -34.22 -34.39 -49.65
C THR A 7 -33.04 -34.91 -48.82
N ALA A 8 -32.60 -36.16 -49.00
CA ALA A 8 -31.53 -36.75 -48.19
C ALA A 8 -30.10 -36.30 -48.57
N ARG A 9 -29.90 -35.62 -49.71
CA ARG A 9 -28.55 -35.21 -50.15
C ARG A 9 -28.09 -33.84 -49.63
N THR A 10 -28.99 -33.01 -49.12
CA THR A 10 -28.64 -31.65 -48.66
C THR A 10 -28.19 -31.59 -47.20
N VAL A 11 -28.49 -32.60 -46.38
CA VAL A 11 -28.06 -32.63 -44.97
C VAL A 11 -26.56 -32.95 -44.83
N GLN A 12 -25.94 -33.59 -45.83
CA GLN A 12 -24.53 -33.99 -45.79
C GLN A 12 -23.53 -32.90 -46.19
N ALA A 13 -23.99 -31.72 -46.63
CA ALA A 13 -23.12 -30.64 -47.12
C ALA A 13 -22.99 -29.44 -46.16
N LEU A 14 -23.69 -29.44 -45.02
CA LEU A 14 -23.66 -28.33 -44.04
C LEU A 14 -22.87 -28.65 -42.77
N LEU A 15 -22.45 -29.91 -42.59
CA LEU A 15 -21.62 -30.34 -41.45
C LEU A 15 -20.14 -29.91 -41.50
N PRO A 16 -19.45 -29.73 -42.65
CA PRO A 16 -18.04 -29.35 -42.62
C PRO A 16 -17.84 -27.84 -42.43
N ALA A 17 -18.84 -27.01 -42.79
CA ALA A 17 -18.72 -25.55 -42.73
C ALA A 17 -18.97 -24.97 -41.33
N LEU A 18 -19.79 -25.63 -40.50
CA LEU A 18 -20.01 -25.22 -39.10
C LEU A 18 -18.87 -25.69 -38.16
N LEU A 19 -18.15 -26.76 -38.54
CA LEU A 19 -17.03 -27.30 -37.77
C LEU A 19 -15.73 -26.48 -37.96
N LEU A 20 -15.54 -25.83 -39.13
CA LEU A 20 -14.36 -24.99 -39.39
C LEU A 20 -14.43 -23.59 -38.76
N THR A 21 -15.62 -23.03 -38.54
CA THR A 21 -15.79 -21.73 -37.84
C THR A 21 -15.72 -21.87 -36.32
N LEU A 22 -16.01 -23.05 -35.77
CA LEU A 22 -15.82 -23.32 -34.34
C LEU A 22 -14.35 -23.60 -33.97
N LEU A 23 -13.53 -24.08 -34.92
CA LEU A 23 -12.10 -24.35 -34.68
C LEU A 23 -11.22 -23.08 -34.68
N THR A 24 -11.63 -21.98 -35.30
CA THR A 24 -10.86 -20.71 -35.32
C THR A 24 -11.13 -19.81 -34.11
N LEU A 25 -12.20 -20.06 -33.34
CA LEU A 25 -12.50 -19.38 -32.08
C LEU A 25 -11.85 -20.03 -30.84
N LEU A 26 -11.13 -21.15 -31.01
CA LEU A 26 -10.52 -21.90 -29.90
C LEU A 26 -8.98 -21.82 -29.82
N ALA A 27 -8.34 -21.00 -30.65
CA ALA A 27 -6.87 -20.95 -30.78
C ALA A 27 -6.20 -19.69 -30.18
N CYS A 28 -6.92 -18.87 -29.42
CA CYS A 28 -6.34 -17.70 -28.72
C CYS A 28 -6.35 -17.83 -27.19
N THR A 29 -6.53 -19.04 -26.67
CA THR A 29 -6.46 -19.31 -25.23
C THR A 29 -5.00 -19.37 -24.78
N THR A 30 -4.56 -18.22 -24.28
CA THR A 30 -3.70 -18.08 -23.10
C THR A 30 -2.43 -18.93 -23.07
N ARG A 31 -1.35 -18.38 -23.62
CA ARG A 31 0.00 -18.71 -23.18
C ARG A 31 0.10 -18.30 -21.71
N ALA A 32 -0.11 -19.26 -20.80
CA ALA A 32 0.21 -19.10 -19.40
C ALA A 32 1.72 -18.83 -19.31
N SER A 33 2.08 -17.56 -19.12
CA SER A 33 3.46 -17.19 -18.81
C SER A 33 3.73 -17.73 -17.41
N GLY A 34 4.30 -18.93 -17.36
CA GLY A 34 4.83 -19.50 -16.13
C GLY A 34 5.96 -18.59 -15.65
N ALA A 35 5.63 -17.62 -14.81
CA ALA A 35 6.65 -16.90 -14.06
C ALA A 35 7.44 -17.97 -13.27
N PRO A 36 8.78 -18.00 -13.40
CA PRO A 36 9.58 -18.93 -12.61
C PRO A 36 9.26 -18.70 -11.12
N PRO A 37 9.29 -19.75 -10.29
CA PRO A 37 9.12 -19.59 -8.84
C PRO A 37 10.11 -18.53 -8.35
N PRO A 38 9.70 -17.64 -7.43
CA PRO A 38 10.60 -16.60 -6.93
C PRO A 38 11.86 -17.29 -6.40
N THR A 39 13.00 -17.01 -7.04
CA THR A 39 14.30 -17.51 -6.59
C THR A 39 14.48 -17.11 -5.12
N PRO A 40 14.63 -18.07 -4.19
CA PRO A 40 14.98 -17.73 -2.81
C PRO A 40 16.31 -16.98 -2.84
N GLY A 41 16.30 -15.70 -2.47
CA GLY A 41 17.50 -14.87 -2.39
C GLY A 41 17.69 -13.81 -3.47
N ALA A 42 16.69 -13.51 -4.31
CA ALA A 42 16.71 -12.21 -5.00
C ALA A 42 16.76 -11.10 -3.92
N PRO A 43 17.74 -10.19 -3.95
CA PRO A 43 17.82 -9.14 -2.94
C PRO A 43 16.53 -8.34 -3.00
N THR A 44 15.71 -8.41 -1.95
CA THR A 44 14.59 -7.50 -1.77
C THR A 44 15.16 -6.10 -1.92
N PRO A 45 14.72 -5.29 -2.90
CA PRO A 45 15.31 -3.98 -3.10
C PRO A 45 15.15 -3.18 -1.81
N SER A 46 16.26 -3.00 -1.11
CA SER A 46 16.29 -2.48 0.25
C SER A 46 15.64 -1.10 0.29
N VAL A 47 14.79 -0.86 1.28
CA VAL A 47 14.30 0.48 1.57
C VAL A 47 15.42 1.23 2.28
N PRO A 48 15.91 2.37 1.74
CA PRO A 48 16.90 3.18 2.43
C PRO A 48 16.28 3.84 3.67
N ALA A 49 17.02 3.87 4.78
CA ALA A 49 16.62 4.50 6.02
C ALA A 49 16.77 6.03 5.95
N LEU A 50 15.88 6.69 5.21
CA LEU A 50 15.96 8.13 4.89
C LEU A 50 15.22 9.02 5.88
N ALA A 51 14.32 8.47 6.70
CA ALA A 51 13.51 9.29 7.58
C ALA A 51 14.36 9.99 8.64
N ARG A 52 14.05 11.25 8.91
CA ARG A 52 14.66 12.07 9.96
C ARG A 52 13.73 12.33 11.15
N THR A 53 12.45 12.03 10.98
CA THR A 53 11.43 12.19 12.02
C THR A 53 10.36 11.12 11.86
N TRP A 54 9.62 10.86 12.93
CA TRP A 54 8.32 10.21 12.82
C TRP A 54 7.33 11.16 12.14
N PRO A 55 6.34 10.64 11.41
CA PRO A 55 5.32 11.46 10.78
C PRO A 55 4.39 12.14 11.79
N VAL A 56 4.31 11.60 13.01
CA VAL A 56 3.50 12.09 14.13
C VAL A 56 4.24 11.84 15.44
N GLY A 57 4.19 12.81 16.36
CA GLY A 57 4.89 12.71 17.65
C GLY A 57 6.40 12.43 17.50
N SER A 58 6.99 11.86 18.55
CA SER A 58 8.41 11.47 18.57
C SER A 58 8.65 9.96 18.57
N HIS A 59 7.72 9.17 19.15
CA HIS A 59 7.74 7.70 19.15
C HIS A 59 6.31 7.16 19.31
N PRO A 60 5.43 7.36 18.31
CA PRO A 60 4.03 6.99 18.41
C PRO A 60 3.88 5.48 18.66
N LEU A 61 2.79 5.11 19.33
CA LEU A 61 2.41 3.70 19.43
C LEU A 61 1.92 3.23 18.06
N VAL A 62 2.49 2.14 17.55
CA VAL A 62 1.97 1.45 16.37
C VAL A 62 0.77 0.63 16.79
N LEU A 63 -0.44 1.08 16.43
CA LEU A 63 -1.70 0.39 16.75
C LEU A 63 -1.93 -0.82 15.85
N ARG A 64 -1.52 -0.71 14.59
CA ARG A 64 -1.55 -1.81 13.62
C ARG A 64 -0.32 -1.76 12.73
N GLY A 65 0.40 -2.88 12.68
CA GLY A 65 1.60 -3.03 11.88
C GLY A 65 1.31 -3.31 10.40
N TRP A 66 2.37 -3.28 9.61
CA TRP A 66 2.35 -3.68 8.21
C TRP A 66 1.96 -5.16 8.07
N GLU A 67 0.97 -5.44 7.22
CA GLU A 67 0.45 -6.78 6.95
C GLU A 67 0.28 -6.90 5.43
N PRO A 68 1.31 -7.31 4.68
CA PRO A 68 1.26 -7.31 3.22
C PRO A 68 0.13 -8.21 2.73
N PRO A 69 -0.71 -7.74 1.80
CA PRO A 69 -1.76 -8.60 1.27
C PRO A 69 -1.15 -9.71 0.41
N ALA A 70 -1.65 -10.94 0.54
CA ALA A 70 -1.13 -12.11 -0.20
C ALA A 70 -1.24 -11.97 -1.72
N THR A 71 -2.20 -11.16 -2.19
CA THR A 71 -2.33 -10.72 -3.58
C THR A 71 -2.68 -9.24 -3.60
N VAL A 72 -2.57 -8.57 -4.75
CA VAL A 72 -2.85 -7.12 -4.86
C VAL A 72 -4.25 -6.72 -4.38
N TYR A 73 -5.24 -7.62 -4.52
CA TYR A 73 -6.63 -7.39 -4.12
C TYR A 73 -7.02 -8.07 -2.81
N ALA A 74 -6.12 -8.83 -2.18
CA ALA A 74 -6.41 -9.48 -0.90
C ALA A 74 -6.51 -8.45 0.23
N ARG A 75 -7.12 -8.89 1.34
CA ARG A 75 -7.05 -8.20 2.63
C ARG A 75 -5.60 -8.11 3.12
N GLY A 76 -5.36 -7.09 3.92
CA GLY A 76 -4.08 -6.81 4.55
C GLY A 76 -4.08 -5.38 5.09
N HIS A 77 -2.91 -4.93 5.50
CA HIS A 77 -2.65 -3.59 5.97
C HIS A 77 -1.47 -3.00 5.20
N ARG A 78 -1.79 -2.06 4.30
CA ARG A 78 -0.86 -1.51 3.29
C ARG A 78 -0.02 -0.33 3.82
N GLY A 79 0.20 -0.30 5.13
CA GLY A 79 0.93 0.72 5.86
C GLY A 79 0.96 0.37 7.34
N VAL A 80 1.14 1.38 8.18
CA VAL A 80 1.05 1.27 9.65
C VAL A 80 0.12 2.33 10.20
N ASP A 81 -0.54 2.00 11.31
CA ASP A 81 -1.43 2.94 12.01
C ASP A 81 -0.74 3.44 13.26
N LEU A 82 -0.60 4.76 13.35
CA LEU A 82 0.12 5.43 14.42
C LEU A 82 -0.87 6.17 15.32
N ALA A 83 -0.90 5.81 16.60
CA ALA A 83 -1.76 6.45 17.60
C ALA A 83 -1.50 7.95 17.65
N THR A 84 -2.50 8.75 17.30
CA THR A 84 -2.34 10.20 17.15
C THR A 84 -3.66 10.92 17.44
N PRO A 85 -3.69 11.94 18.33
CA PRO A 85 -4.88 12.73 18.57
C PRO A 85 -5.35 13.48 17.32
N ALA A 86 -6.66 13.73 17.21
CA ALA A 86 -7.19 14.64 16.19
C ALA A 86 -6.58 16.04 16.32
N GLY A 87 -6.36 16.71 15.19
CA GLY A 87 -5.75 18.04 15.13
C GLY A 87 -4.23 18.06 15.33
N ALA A 88 -3.60 16.94 15.70
CA ALA A 88 -2.15 16.86 15.80
C ALA A 88 -1.48 17.09 14.43
N GLN A 89 -0.29 17.65 14.44
CA GLN A 89 0.48 17.89 13.22
C GLN A 89 0.99 16.59 12.62
N VAL A 90 0.87 16.47 11.30
CA VAL A 90 1.48 15.43 10.49
C VAL A 90 2.65 16.03 9.72
N ARG A 91 3.78 15.34 9.72
CA ARG A 91 5.05 15.84 9.20
C ARG A 91 5.59 14.94 8.10
N ALA A 92 6.27 15.54 7.12
CA ALA A 92 7.03 14.80 6.13
C ALA A 92 8.21 14.09 6.81
N VAL A 93 8.35 12.79 6.60
CA VAL A 93 9.42 11.99 7.24
C VAL A 93 10.80 12.26 6.66
N ALA A 94 10.87 12.70 5.40
CA ALA A 94 12.07 12.98 4.64
C ALA A 94 11.80 14.08 3.60
N ALA A 95 12.86 14.62 3.00
CA ALA A 95 12.77 15.62 1.93
C ALA A 95 12.03 15.04 0.72
N GLY A 96 11.22 15.86 0.05
CA GLY A 96 10.46 15.39 -1.10
C GLY A 96 9.58 16.43 -1.75
N ARG A 97 8.77 15.97 -2.70
CA ARG A 97 7.76 16.78 -3.40
C ARG A 97 6.37 16.21 -3.15
N VAL A 98 5.41 17.06 -2.82
CA VAL A 98 4.02 16.67 -2.64
C VAL A 98 3.43 16.24 -3.99
N SER A 99 3.16 14.96 -4.16
CA SER A 99 2.57 14.40 -5.39
C SER A 99 1.04 14.49 -5.38
N PHE A 100 0.44 14.52 -4.19
CA PHE A 100 -1.01 14.64 -3.98
C PHE A 100 -1.33 15.30 -2.65
N ALA A 101 -2.34 16.17 -2.64
CA ALA A 101 -2.95 16.74 -1.43
C ALA A 101 -4.43 16.99 -1.73
N GLY A 102 -5.34 16.24 -1.09
CA GLY A 102 -6.77 16.33 -1.41
C GLY A 102 -7.61 15.21 -0.79
N ARG A 103 -8.86 15.07 -1.24
CA ARG A 103 -9.79 14.05 -0.75
C ARG A 103 -9.73 12.77 -1.60
N VAL A 104 -9.71 11.61 -0.95
CA VAL A 104 -9.86 10.29 -1.59
C VAL A 104 -10.89 9.51 -0.78
N ALA A 105 -11.96 9.05 -1.42
CA ALA A 105 -13.04 8.30 -0.77
C ALA A 105 -13.55 8.95 0.54
N GLY A 106 -13.66 10.28 0.56
CA GLY A 106 -14.12 11.07 1.71
C GLY A 106 -13.04 11.43 2.75
N ARG A 107 -11.84 10.86 2.67
CA ARG A 107 -10.74 11.10 3.62
C ARG A 107 -9.71 12.06 3.04
N GLY A 108 -9.14 12.92 3.88
CA GLY A 108 -8.01 13.75 3.47
C GLY A 108 -6.74 12.91 3.33
N VAL A 109 -6.02 13.07 2.23
CA VAL A 109 -4.78 12.33 1.92
C VAL A 109 -3.71 13.30 1.46
N VAL A 110 -2.51 13.13 1.99
CA VAL A 110 -1.29 13.75 1.45
C VAL A 110 -0.33 12.67 1.00
N SER A 111 0.30 12.84 -0.15
CA SER A 111 1.35 11.96 -0.64
C SER A 111 2.59 12.75 -1.01
N VAL A 112 3.76 12.25 -0.60
CA VAL A 112 5.07 12.89 -0.84
C VAL A 112 5.99 11.89 -1.53
N GLU A 113 6.44 12.23 -2.74
CA GLU A 113 7.52 11.55 -3.45
C GLU A 113 8.85 11.94 -2.81
N LEU A 114 9.63 10.95 -2.36
CA LEU A 114 10.85 11.18 -1.59
C LEU A 114 12.02 11.50 -2.54
N ALA A 115 12.70 12.60 -2.27
CA ALA A 115 13.75 13.13 -3.14
C ALA A 115 14.87 12.10 -3.37
N GLY A 116 15.32 11.97 -4.62
CA GLY A 116 16.40 11.04 -4.99
C GLY A 116 16.03 9.56 -4.96
N THR A 117 14.74 9.22 -4.86
CA THR A 117 14.28 7.82 -4.83
C THR A 117 13.03 7.60 -5.69
N ASP A 118 12.64 6.34 -5.83
CA ASP A 118 11.36 5.92 -6.42
C ASP A 118 10.26 5.69 -5.38
N LEU A 119 10.46 6.18 -4.15
CA LEU A 119 9.59 5.97 -3.02
C LEU A 119 8.59 7.11 -2.84
N ARG A 120 7.39 6.76 -2.38
CA ARG A 120 6.34 7.70 -2.02
C ARG A 120 5.72 7.32 -0.68
N THR A 121 5.57 8.32 0.19
CA THR A 121 4.85 8.18 1.45
C THR A 121 3.42 8.71 1.32
N THR A 122 2.49 8.13 2.05
CA THR A 122 1.07 8.53 2.10
C THR A 122 0.62 8.72 3.54
N TYR A 123 -0.15 9.76 3.81
CA TYR A 123 -0.67 10.11 5.14
C TYR A 123 -2.18 10.30 5.06
N GLU A 124 -2.95 9.58 5.90
CA GLU A 124 -4.40 9.73 6.01
C GLU A 124 -4.92 9.33 7.41
N PRO A 125 -6.07 9.85 7.90
CA PRO A 125 -6.80 10.98 7.35
C PRO A 125 -6.14 12.31 7.77
N VAL A 126 -5.83 13.17 6.79
CA VAL A 126 -5.11 14.44 7.02
C VAL A 126 -5.79 15.61 6.31
N THR A 127 -6.09 16.68 7.05
CA THR A 127 -6.38 17.99 6.47
C THR A 127 -5.07 18.61 6.00
N ALA A 128 -4.85 18.63 4.69
CA ALA A 128 -3.60 19.11 4.09
C ALA A 128 -3.40 20.62 4.34
N THR A 129 -2.18 21.00 4.71
CA THR A 129 -1.72 22.41 4.76
C THR A 129 -0.80 22.77 3.60
N VAL A 130 -0.38 21.76 2.82
CA VAL A 130 0.48 21.87 1.64
C VAL A 130 -0.31 21.65 0.35
N LYS A 131 0.28 22.01 -0.79
CA LYS A 131 -0.31 21.81 -2.12
C LYS A 131 0.51 20.85 -2.97
N LYS A 132 -0.14 20.20 -3.94
CA LYS A 132 0.58 19.41 -4.96
C LYS A 132 1.65 20.27 -5.65
N GLY A 133 2.84 19.71 -5.80
CA GLY A 133 4.01 20.34 -6.41
C GLY A 133 4.97 20.99 -5.42
N GLU A 134 4.51 21.27 -4.19
CA GLU A 134 5.30 21.87 -3.13
C GLU A 134 6.46 20.97 -2.69
N GLU A 135 7.61 21.57 -2.41
CA GLU A 135 8.77 20.89 -1.83
C GLU A 135 8.68 20.93 -0.31
N VAL A 136 9.00 19.82 0.33
CA VAL A 136 8.95 19.67 1.79
C VAL A 136 10.28 19.15 2.29
N GLU A 137 10.77 19.75 3.36
CA GLU A 137 11.92 19.26 4.11
C GLU A 137 11.50 18.23 5.17
N PRO A 138 12.41 17.38 5.67
CA PRO A 138 12.10 16.49 6.78
C PRO A 138 11.60 17.28 7.99
N GLY A 139 10.47 16.87 8.56
CA GLY A 139 9.82 17.56 9.69
C GLY A 139 8.87 18.68 9.29
N ALA A 140 8.82 19.10 8.03
CA ALA A 140 7.83 20.08 7.56
C ALA A 140 6.40 19.57 7.79
N VAL A 141 5.52 20.45 8.28
CA VAL A 141 4.12 20.11 8.54
C VAL A 141 3.37 20.02 7.21
N VAL A 142 2.84 18.83 6.91
CA VAL A 142 2.06 18.57 5.69
C VAL A 142 0.56 18.65 5.92
N GLY A 143 0.13 18.63 7.18
CA GLY A 143 -1.27 18.81 7.54
C GLY A 143 -1.54 18.51 9.01
N THR A 144 -2.82 18.37 9.33
CA THR A 144 -3.29 17.96 10.67
C THR A 144 -4.20 16.74 10.59
N VAL A 145 -4.18 15.91 11.62
CA VAL A 145 -5.03 14.71 11.70
C VAL A 145 -6.51 15.11 11.72
N GLU A 146 -7.32 14.49 10.87
CA GLU A 146 -8.76 14.77 10.85
C GLU A 146 -9.46 14.20 12.09
N ILE A 147 -10.55 14.86 12.49
CA ILE A 147 -11.42 14.39 13.58
C ILE A 147 -12.21 13.15 13.13
N THR A 148 -12.62 13.14 11.86
CA THR A 148 -13.45 12.08 11.26
C THR A 148 -12.68 11.29 10.22
N GLY A 149 -13.20 10.11 9.88
CA GLY A 149 -12.58 9.27 8.87
C GLY A 149 -11.35 8.52 9.37
N SER A 150 -11.11 8.36 10.67
CA SER A 150 -10.19 7.33 11.18
C SER A 150 -10.82 5.95 10.97
N HIS A 151 -10.03 4.94 10.62
CA HIS A 151 -10.47 3.53 10.64
C HIS A 151 -10.08 2.81 11.94
N CYS A 152 -9.29 3.46 12.80
CA CYS A 152 -8.94 2.94 14.11
C CYS A 152 -10.07 3.23 15.13
N PRO A 153 -10.25 2.38 16.17
CA PRO A 153 -11.18 2.64 17.26
C PRO A 153 -10.87 3.94 18.02
N THR A 154 -9.59 4.28 18.14
CA THR A 154 -9.07 5.58 18.57
C THR A 154 -8.62 6.39 17.36
N THR A 155 -8.33 7.69 17.49
CA THR A 155 -7.74 8.46 16.39
C THR A 155 -6.31 8.02 16.07
N CYS A 156 -6.01 7.87 14.79
CA CYS A 156 -4.72 7.42 14.28
C CYS A 156 -4.44 8.02 12.91
N VAL A 157 -3.16 8.05 12.52
CA VAL A 157 -2.76 8.28 11.13
C VAL A 157 -2.31 6.96 10.53
N HIS A 158 -2.91 6.59 9.41
CA HIS A 158 -2.38 5.59 8.50
C HIS A 158 -1.20 6.21 7.73
N TRP A 159 -0.04 5.60 7.85
CA TRP A 159 1.16 5.96 7.13
C TRP A 159 1.56 4.82 6.21
N GLY A 160 1.61 5.08 4.91
CA GLY A 160 1.94 4.10 3.88
C GLY A 160 3.24 4.43 3.16
N LEU A 161 3.85 3.41 2.57
CA LEU A 161 5.02 3.51 1.71
C LEU A 161 4.79 2.72 0.42
N LEU A 162 5.08 3.36 -0.71
CA LEU A 162 4.97 2.77 -2.03
C LEU A 162 6.28 2.93 -2.79
N ARG A 163 6.61 1.91 -3.58
CA ARG A 163 7.58 1.97 -4.69
C ARG A 163 6.82 1.68 -5.98
N GLY A 164 6.61 2.71 -6.81
CA GLY A 164 5.69 2.60 -7.95
C GLY A 164 4.29 2.15 -7.51
N LYS A 165 3.91 0.92 -7.84
CA LYS A 165 2.60 0.31 -7.47
C LYS A 165 2.69 -0.69 -6.31
N THR A 166 3.90 -0.95 -5.80
CA THR A 166 4.14 -1.94 -4.76
C THR A 166 4.15 -1.26 -3.40
N TYR A 167 3.30 -1.74 -2.50
CA TYR A 167 3.31 -1.31 -1.10
C TYR A 167 4.46 -1.97 -0.35
N LEU A 168 5.10 -1.23 0.54
CA LEU A 168 6.23 -1.66 1.35
C LEU A 168 5.98 -1.33 2.82
N ASP A 169 6.73 -1.93 3.72
CA ASP A 169 6.71 -1.57 5.14
C ASP A 169 7.26 -0.14 5.33
N PRO A 170 6.44 0.84 5.75
CA PRO A 170 6.88 2.22 5.97
C PRO A 170 7.89 2.33 7.12
N LEU A 171 7.89 1.43 8.10
CA LEU A 171 8.85 1.46 9.20
C LEU A 171 10.29 1.22 8.72
N ALA A 172 10.47 0.60 7.55
CA ALA A 172 11.78 0.39 6.94
C ALA A 172 12.47 1.70 6.49
N LEU A 173 11.73 2.82 6.40
CA LEU A 173 12.32 4.14 6.19
C LEU A 173 13.02 4.69 7.44
N LEU A 174 12.69 4.16 8.62
CA LEU A 174 13.17 4.69 9.88
C LEU A 174 14.56 4.14 10.20
N PRO A 175 15.56 4.99 10.44
CA PRO A 175 16.87 4.53 10.87
C PRO A 175 16.82 3.97 12.31
N PRO A 176 17.75 3.08 12.68
CA PRO A 176 17.72 2.41 13.99
C PRO A 176 17.62 3.35 15.20
N TRP A 177 18.23 4.54 15.12
CA TRP A 177 18.20 5.53 16.18
C TRP A 177 16.81 6.15 16.40
N LEU A 178 15.92 6.13 15.40
CA LEU A 178 14.55 6.63 15.51
C LEU A 178 13.57 5.56 16.01
N LEU A 179 13.95 4.28 15.86
CA LEU A 179 13.22 3.13 16.39
C LEU A 179 13.59 2.85 17.86
N SER A 180 14.81 3.19 18.26
CA SER A 180 15.35 2.91 19.59
C SER A 180 14.84 3.92 20.63
N ARG A 181 14.03 3.45 21.59
CA ARG A 181 13.54 4.26 22.73
C ARG A 181 14.59 4.42 23.84
N GLY A 182 15.84 4.76 23.49
CA GLY A 182 16.95 4.83 24.45
C GLY A 182 17.16 3.54 25.28
N PRO A 183 18.11 3.52 26.21
CA PRO A 183 18.22 2.40 27.14
C PRO A 183 17.03 2.42 28.12
N SER A 184 16.36 1.28 28.28
CA SER A 184 15.38 1.09 29.36
C SER A 184 16.08 1.31 30.71
N ARG A 185 15.71 2.37 31.43
CA ARG A 185 16.15 2.60 32.80
C ARG A 185 15.09 2.03 33.74
N LEU A 186 15.46 1.01 34.51
CA LEU A 186 14.60 0.49 35.57
C LEU A 186 14.40 1.59 36.62
N LEU A 187 13.15 1.83 37.01
CA LEU A 187 12.84 2.64 38.18
C LEU A 187 13.33 1.87 39.42
N PRO A 188 14.13 2.48 40.32
CA PRO A 188 14.51 1.83 41.56
C PRO A 188 13.25 1.46 42.35
N VAL A 189 13.10 0.18 42.69
CA VAL A 189 12.03 -0.23 43.61
C VAL A 189 12.44 0.23 45.00
N LEU A 190 11.86 1.34 45.45
CA LEU A 190 11.99 1.80 46.83
C LEU A 190 11.26 0.78 47.72
N ALA A 191 12.04 -0.04 48.40
CA ALA A 191 11.66 -1.04 49.41
C ALA A 191 10.79 -2.21 48.90
N ALA A 192 11.43 -3.36 48.67
CA ALA A 192 10.78 -4.65 48.89
C ALA A 192 10.76 -4.90 50.41
N PRO A 193 9.63 -5.32 51.03
CA PRO A 193 9.65 -5.71 52.43
C PRO A 193 10.60 -6.89 52.61
N ALA A 194 11.48 -6.79 53.62
CA ALA A 194 12.27 -7.93 54.06
C ALA A 194 11.31 -9.00 54.60
N PHE A 195 11.41 -10.23 54.07
CA PHE A 195 10.72 -11.39 54.62
C PHE A 195 11.37 -11.83 55.95
#